data_AF-A5PAU7-F1
#
_entry.id   AF-A5PAU7-F1
#
_cell.length_a   1.000
_cell.length_b   1.000
_cell.length_c   1.000
_cell.angle_alpha   90.00
_cell.angle_beta   90.00
_cell.angle_gamma   90.00
#
_symmetry.space_group_name_H-M   'P 1'
#
loop_
_entity.id
_entity.type
_entity.pdbx_description
1 polymer ?
#
loop_
_entity_poly.entity_id
_entity_poly.type
_entity_poly.pdbx_seq_one_letter_code
_entity_poly.pdbx_strand_id
1 'polypeptide(L)'
;MFGGAGNDTLYGHDAIYGEEGDDTLFVEQSYYTGTISGGDGNDRIVIRSTRGVSSIFGKDGADVIRGNTGSETGRRAVHRNNCGS
;
A
#
# COMPACT_ATOMS: atom_id res chain seq x y z
N MET A 1 -1.44 9.45 -8.06
CA MET A 1 -1.97 8.53 -9.09
C MET A 1 -3.09 7.74 -8.47
N PHE A 2 -4.16 7.50 -9.21
CA PHE A 2 -5.37 6.80 -8.75
C PHE A 2 -5.65 5.65 -9.74
N GLY A 3 -5.97 4.45 -9.25
CA GLY A 3 -6.37 3.29 -10.06
C GLY A 3 -7.82 3.41 -10.49
N GLY A 4 -8.70 3.60 -9.51
CA GLY A 4 -10.14 3.72 -9.73
C GLY A 4 -10.86 2.48 -9.25
N ALA A 5 -11.94 2.12 -9.93
CA ALA A 5 -12.64 0.87 -9.66
C ALA A 5 -12.09 -0.25 -10.53
N GLY A 6 -11.90 -1.43 -9.93
CA GLY A 6 -11.38 -2.62 -10.58
C GLY A 6 -9.98 -2.97 -10.09
N ASN A 7 -9.45 -4.09 -10.56
CA ASN A 7 -8.14 -4.57 -10.13
C ASN A 7 -7.05 -3.92 -10.99
N ASP A 8 -6.37 -2.93 -10.46
CA ASP A 8 -5.39 -2.13 -11.18
C ASP A 8 -3.95 -2.57 -10.92
N THR A 9 -3.07 -2.28 -11.88
CA THR A 9 -1.63 -2.38 -11.70
C THR A 9 -0.99 -1.01 -11.87
N LEU A 10 -0.47 -0.48 -10.77
CA LEU A 10 -0.01 0.89 -10.65
C LEU A 10 1.50 0.92 -10.45
N TYR A 11 2.19 1.76 -11.24
CA TYR A 11 3.62 2.04 -11.06
C TYR A 11 3.80 3.52 -10.74
N GLY A 12 4.44 3.84 -9.62
CA GLY A 12 4.64 5.23 -9.23
C GLY A 12 5.77 5.43 -8.23
N HIS A 13 6.09 6.71 -8.02
CA HIS A 13 7.20 7.14 -7.17
C HIS A 13 6.70 7.85 -5.90
N ASP A 14 5.65 8.65 -6.01
CA ASP A 14 5.16 9.52 -4.93
C ASP A 14 3.88 9.01 -4.29
N ALA A 15 2.74 9.63 -4.62
CA ALA A 15 1.44 9.27 -4.09
C ALA A 15 0.71 8.33 -5.05
N ILE A 16 0.31 7.16 -4.54
CA ILE A 16 -0.43 6.13 -5.29
C ILE A 16 -1.62 5.69 -4.44
N TYR A 17 -2.79 5.62 -5.06
CA TYR A 17 -4.03 5.14 -4.48
C TYR A 17 -4.60 4.09 -5.43
N GLY A 18 -4.82 2.85 -4.96
CA GLY A 18 -5.48 1.80 -5.73
C GLY A 18 -6.97 2.09 -5.90
N GLU A 19 -7.63 2.41 -4.78
CA GLU A 19 -9.06 2.70 -4.65
C GLU A 19 -9.93 1.44 -4.48
N GLU A 20 -10.87 1.11 -5.35
CA GLU A 20 -11.73 -0.08 -5.15
C GLU A 20 -11.20 -1.24 -6.02
N GLY A 21 -10.83 -2.36 -5.42
CA GLY A 21 -10.40 -3.56 -6.14
C GLY A 21 -9.19 -4.24 -5.51
N ASP A 22 -8.84 -5.42 -6.00
CA ASP A 22 -7.60 -6.10 -5.59
C ASP A 22 -6.43 -5.54 -6.42
N ASP A 23 -5.73 -4.54 -5.90
CA ASP A 23 -4.73 -3.78 -6.66
C ASP A 23 -3.30 -4.30 -6.48
N THR A 24 -2.44 -4.02 -7.46
CA THR A 24 -0.99 -4.21 -7.35
C THR A 24 -0.23 -2.90 -7.55
N LEU A 25 0.40 -2.42 -6.49
CA LEU A 25 1.11 -1.15 -6.47
C LEU A 25 2.62 -1.38 -6.42
N PHE A 26 3.34 -0.90 -7.42
CA PHE A 26 4.80 -0.86 -7.46
C PHE A 26 5.29 0.55 -7.16
N VAL A 27 5.93 0.69 -6.00
CA VAL A 27 6.50 1.94 -5.52
C VAL A 27 8.01 1.92 -5.77
N GLU A 28 8.45 2.73 -6.72
CA GLU A 28 9.86 2.92 -7.03
C GLU A 28 10.46 4.08 -6.22
N GLN A 29 11.77 4.30 -6.36
CA GLN A 29 12.47 5.35 -5.64
C GLN A 29 11.86 6.72 -5.95
N SER A 30 11.59 7.50 -4.89
CA SER A 30 11.33 8.92 -5.02
C SER A 30 12.30 9.77 -4.20
N TYR A 31 12.44 11.01 -4.60
CA TYR A 31 13.09 12.07 -3.83
C TYR A 31 12.08 12.88 -3.00
N TYR A 32 10.78 12.72 -3.26
CA TYR A 32 9.69 13.44 -2.62
C TYR A 32 8.85 12.50 -1.77
N THR A 33 8.32 13.07 -0.68
CA THR A 33 7.44 12.40 0.28
C THR A 33 6.05 12.16 -0.28
N GLY A 34 5.63 10.90 -0.42
CA GLY A 34 4.28 10.51 -0.89
C GLY A 34 3.54 9.54 0.03
N THR A 35 2.22 9.47 -0.14
CA THR A 35 1.34 8.49 0.54
C THR A 35 0.97 7.38 -0.44
N ILE A 36 1.16 6.13 -0.01
CA ILE A 36 0.74 4.94 -0.73
C ILE A 36 -0.49 4.35 -0.04
N SER A 37 -1.54 4.08 -0.77
CA SER A 37 -2.77 3.44 -0.29
C SER A 37 -3.19 2.36 -1.27
N GLY A 38 -3.44 1.15 -0.77
CA GLY A 38 -4.15 0.09 -1.49
C GLY A 38 -5.59 0.54 -1.74
N GLY A 39 -6.43 0.49 -0.72
CA GLY A 39 -7.83 0.85 -0.88
C GLY A 39 -8.73 -0.20 -0.27
N ASP A 40 -9.90 -0.41 -0.89
CA ASP A 40 -10.78 -1.50 -0.53
C ASP A 40 -10.43 -2.69 -1.41
N GLY A 41 -10.02 -3.81 -0.83
CA GLY A 41 -9.60 -5.00 -1.56
C GLY A 41 -8.38 -5.68 -0.96
N ASN A 42 -7.94 -6.78 -1.55
CA ASN A 42 -6.75 -7.50 -1.10
C ASN A 42 -5.54 -7.03 -1.90
N ASP A 43 -4.87 -5.99 -1.41
CA ASP A 43 -3.87 -5.29 -2.20
C ASP A 43 -2.47 -5.87 -2.07
N ARG A 44 -1.67 -5.73 -3.13
CA ARG A 44 -0.25 -6.07 -3.14
C ARG A 44 0.60 -4.84 -3.38
N ILE A 45 1.26 -4.37 -2.33
CA ILE A 45 2.12 -3.18 -2.39
C ILE A 45 3.58 -3.60 -2.33
N VAL A 46 4.35 -3.31 -3.39
CA VAL A 46 5.77 -3.65 -3.52
C VAL A 46 6.61 -2.38 -3.56
N ILE A 47 7.45 -2.17 -2.55
CA ILE A 47 8.29 -0.98 -2.41
C ILE A 47 9.75 -1.33 -2.66
N ARG A 48 10.32 -0.78 -3.73
CA ARG A 48 11.74 -0.99 -4.08
C ARG A 48 12.68 -0.10 -3.29
N SER A 49 12.24 1.10 -2.88
CA SER A 49 13.00 2.03 -2.04
C SER A 49 12.05 2.85 -1.17
N THR A 50 12.40 3.04 0.10
CA THR A 50 11.61 3.85 1.04
C THR A 50 12.06 5.29 1.12
N ARG A 51 13.13 5.67 0.40
CA ARG A 51 13.52 7.08 0.31
C ARG A 51 12.35 7.82 -0.36
N GLY A 52 11.77 8.78 0.35
CA GLY A 52 10.60 9.52 -0.13
C GLY A 52 9.22 8.89 0.15
N VAL A 53 9.11 7.76 0.84
CA VAL A 53 7.76 7.27 1.22
C VAL A 53 7.45 7.71 2.64
N SER A 54 6.40 8.53 2.81
CA SER A 54 5.99 8.99 4.14
C SER A 54 5.13 7.97 4.86
N SER A 55 4.17 7.37 4.15
CA SER A 55 3.18 6.47 4.73
C SER A 55 2.72 5.45 3.69
N ILE A 56 2.50 4.22 4.13
CA ILE A 56 1.93 3.15 3.32
C ILE A 56 0.75 2.55 4.07
N PHE A 57 -0.39 2.43 3.40
CA PHE A 57 -1.62 1.86 3.92
C PHE A 57 -2.10 0.77 2.96
N GLY A 58 -2.47 -0.40 3.51
CA GLY A 58 -3.28 -1.37 2.77
C GLY A 58 -4.74 -0.91 2.73
N LYS A 59 -5.30 -0.67 3.92
CA LYS A 59 -6.69 -0.29 4.25
C LYS A 59 -7.58 -1.53 4.42
N ASP A 60 -8.68 -1.65 3.70
CA ASP A 60 -9.71 -2.65 3.98
C ASP A 60 -9.43 -3.90 3.15
N GLY A 61 -9.24 -5.05 3.80
CA GLY A 61 -8.96 -6.32 3.12
C GLY A 61 -7.70 -7.00 3.65
N ALA A 62 -7.27 -8.05 2.96
CA ALA A 62 -6.09 -8.82 3.33
C ALA A 62 -4.88 -8.39 2.47
N ASP A 63 -4.18 -7.37 2.94
CA ASP A 63 -3.08 -6.76 2.19
C ASP A 63 -1.73 -7.43 2.38
N VAL A 64 -0.90 -7.34 1.34
CA VAL A 64 0.50 -7.75 1.34
C VAL A 64 1.39 -6.56 0.98
N ILE A 65 2.12 -6.05 1.97
CA ILE A 65 3.09 -4.97 1.79
C ILE A 65 4.51 -5.55 1.89
N ARG A 66 5.30 -5.40 0.82
CA ARG A 66 6.67 -5.93 0.73
C ARG A 66 7.65 -4.86 0.27
N GLY A 67 8.64 -4.53 1.10
CA GLY A 67 9.72 -3.64 0.70
C GLY A 67 10.94 -3.74 1.60
N ASN A 68 12.03 -3.08 1.19
CA ASN A 68 13.23 -2.93 2.03
C ASN A 68 13.01 -1.81 3.07
N THR A 69 11.88 -1.91 3.79
CA THR A 69 11.55 -1.05 4.91
C THR A 69 12.40 -1.51 6.08
N GLY A 70 13.62 -0.98 6.19
CA GLY A 70 14.30 -1.00 7.47
C GLY A 70 13.35 -0.36 8.48
N SER A 71 12.79 -1.19 9.37
CA SER A 71 11.97 -0.89 10.54
C SER A 71 11.22 0.46 10.56
N GLU A 72 9.89 0.38 10.60
CA GLU A 72 8.97 1.41 11.14
C GLU A 72 8.55 2.58 10.23
N THR A 73 7.34 2.47 9.66
CA THR A 73 6.33 3.55 9.75
C THR A 73 4.90 2.95 9.70
N GLY A 74 4.21 2.99 10.84
CA GLY A 74 2.78 3.32 10.85
C GLY A 74 1.72 2.21 10.76
N ARG A 75 1.75 1.26 11.69
CA ARG A 75 0.58 0.77 12.45
C ARG A 75 -0.83 0.98 11.84
N ARG A 76 -1.30 0.00 11.06
CA ARG A 76 -2.64 -0.63 11.17
C ARG A 76 -2.81 -1.81 10.20
N ALA A 77 -1.91 -2.79 10.26
CA ALA A 77 -2.33 -4.17 9.99
C ALA A 77 -3.00 -4.71 11.28
N VAL A 78 -4.15 -4.15 11.67
CA VAL A 78 -5.00 -4.79 12.68
C VAL A 78 -6.06 -5.57 11.92
N HIS A 79 -5.64 -6.67 11.30
CA HIS A 79 -6.53 -7.82 11.24
C HIS A 79 -6.22 -8.69 12.45
N ARG A 80 -6.60 -8.19 13.64
CA ARG A 80 -6.86 -9.10 14.76
C ARG A 80 -8.07 -9.90 14.33
N ASN A 81 -7.82 -11.09 13.77
CA ASN A 81 -8.79 -12.17 13.78
C ASN A 81 -9.19 -12.41 15.23
N ASN A 82 -10.24 -11.73 15.70
CA ASN A 82 -10.97 -12.16 16.88
C ASN A 82 -12.09 -13.08 16.39
N CYS A 83 -11.72 -14.27 15.96
CA CYS A 83 -12.62 -15.41 16.02
C CYS A 83 -12.66 -15.83 17.48
N GLY A 84 -13.72 -15.45 18.21
CA GLY A 84 -13.84 -15.74 19.64
C GLY A 84 -15.06 -15.08 20.28
N SER A 85 -16.11 -15.90 20.39
CA SER A 85 -17.43 -15.75 21.07
C SER A 85 -18.37 -14.67 20.57
#